data_AF-A0AA40RVD9-F1
#
_entry.id   AF-A0AA40RVD9-F1
#
_cell.length_a   1.000
_cell.length_b   1.000
_cell.length_c   1.000
_cell.angle_alpha   90.00
_cell.angle_beta   90.00
_cell.angle_gamma   90.00
#
_symmetry.space_group_name_H-M   'P 1'
#
loop_
_entity.id
_entity.type
_entity.pdbx_description
1 polymer ?
#
loop_
_entity_poly.entity_id
_entity_poly.type
_entity_poly.pdbx_seq_one_letter_code
_entity_poly.pdbx_strand_id
1 'polypeptide(L)'
;MNDQTKHLAGLLIFTGQVATAIRMYTAYNQGGTDLAEFAPEDLMFLSDTLVSFEFMGEYLAAGNTAKVINYCDSIAQSLKTYMGQPAFLRSPAVNLQAAISHLVALKSTFGGQLSS
;
A
#
# COMPACT_ATOMS: atom_id res chain seq x y z
N MET A 1 -16.13 10.14 13.87
CA MET A 1 -15.13 10.18 12.78
C MET A 1 -15.46 11.33 11.84
N ASN A 2 -14.51 12.22 11.55
CA ASN A 2 -14.75 13.37 10.68
C ASN A 2 -14.83 12.96 9.20
N ASP A 3 -15.33 13.85 8.33
CA ASP A 3 -15.53 13.52 6.91
C ASP A 3 -14.22 13.33 6.14
N GLN A 4 -13.12 13.97 6.56
CA GLN A 4 -11.81 13.73 5.96
C GLN A 4 -11.31 12.31 6.24
N THR A 5 -11.49 11.81 7.45
CA THR A 5 -11.12 10.43 7.83
C THR A 5 -11.97 9.40 7.07
N LYS A 6 -13.27 9.67 6.86
CA LYS A 6 -14.13 8.80 6.03
C LYS A 6 -13.65 8.75 4.58
N HIS A 7 -13.35 9.90 3.98
CA HIS A 7 -12.83 9.96 2.61
C HIS A 7 -11.48 9.25 2.49
N LEU A 8 -10.58 9.46 3.46
CA LEU A 8 -9.31 8.74 3.50
C LEU A 8 -9.54 7.23 3.57
N ALA A 9 -10.41 6.75 4.46
CA ALA A 9 -10.74 5.32 4.54
C ALA A 9 -11.23 4.76 3.20
N GLY A 10 -12.13 5.49 2.51
CA GLY A 10 -12.61 5.11 1.18
C GLY A 10 -11.49 5.04 0.13
N LEU A 11 -10.56 6.00 0.12
CA LEU A 11 -9.42 6.00 -0.79
C LEU A 11 -8.45 4.83 -0.53
N LEU A 12 -8.23 4.49 0.74
CA LEU A 12 -7.38 3.36 1.12
C LEU A 12 -8.02 2.02 0.68
N ILE A 13 -9.33 1.86 0.89
CA ILE A 13 -10.10 0.70 0.41
C ILE A 13 -10.02 0.58 -1.11
N PHE A 14 -10.31 1.67 -1.83
CA PHE A 14 -10.24 1.69 -3.28
C PHE A 14 -8.85 1.30 -3.81
N THR A 15 -7.79 1.77 -3.15
CA THR A 15 -6.40 1.45 -3.52
C THR A 15 -6.13 -0.06 -3.47
N GLY A 16 -6.54 -0.74 -2.41
CA GLY A 16 -6.35 -2.20 -2.31
C GLY A 16 -7.23 -3.00 -3.28
N GLN A 17 -8.43 -2.51 -3.61
CA GLN A 17 -9.29 -3.13 -4.62
C GLN A 17 -8.68 -3.01 -6.04
N VAL A 18 -8.12 -1.85 -6.38
CA VAL A 18 -7.38 -1.66 -7.64
C VAL A 18 -6.17 -2.59 -7.71
N ALA A 19 -5.44 -2.76 -6.60
CA ALA A 19 -4.31 -3.69 -6.54
C ALA A 19 -4.72 -5.14 -6.82
N THR A 20 -5.85 -5.56 -6.27
CA THR A 20 -6.43 -6.89 -6.54
C THR A 20 -6.74 -7.05 -8.02
N ALA A 21 -7.33 -6.04 -8.65
CA ALA A 21 -7.62 -6.06 -10.09
C ALA A 21 -6.34 -6.15 -10.94
N ILE A 22 -5.28 -5.40 -10.60
CA ILE A 22 -3.97 -5.47 -11.26
C ILE A 22 -3.39 -6.88 -11.14
N ARG A 23 -3.44 -7.49 -9.95
CA ARG A 23 -2.96 -8.85 -9.71
C ARG A 23 -3.71 -9.88 -10.55
N MET A 24 -5.04 -9.79 -10.58
CA MET A 24 -5.88 -10.69 -11.39
C MET A 24 -5.54 -10.55 -12.87
N TYR A 25 -5.48 -9.32 -13.39
CA TYR A 25 -5.10 -9.08 -14.78
C TYR A 25 -3.73 -9.66 -15.11
N THR A 26 -2.74 -9.46 -14.23
CA THR A 26 -1.37 -9.96 -14.41
C THR A 26 -1.34 -11.50 -14.39
N ALA A 27 -2.03 -12.14 -13.45
CA ALA A 27 -2.09 -13.60 -13.34
C ALA A 27 -2.74 -14.25 -14.57
N TYR A 28 -3.81 -13.65 -15.11
CA TYR A 28 -4.50 -14.18 -16.29
C TYR A 28 -3.79 -13.87 -17.62
N ASN A 29 -2.88 -12.88 -17.64
CA ASN A 29 -2.11 -12.51 -18.82
C ASN A 29 -0.64 -12.95 -18.79
N GLN A 30 -0.24 -13.88 -17.89
CA GLN A 30 1.14 -14.40 -17.84
C GLN A 30 1.63 -15.05 -19.15
N GLY A 31 0.73 -15.35 -20.09
CA GLY A 31 1.07 -15.83 -21.45
C GLY A 31 1.09 -14.76 -22.54
N GLY A 32 0.73 -13.51 -22.24
CA GLY A 32 0.70 -12.40 -23.20
C GLY A 32 2.03 -11.66 -23.24
N THR A 33 2.59 -11.48 -24.43
CA THR A 33 3.86 -10.74 -24.67
C THR A 33 3.80 -9.27 -24.25
N ASP A 34 2.60 -8.73 -24.03
CA ASP A 34 2.36 -7.31 -23.74
C ASP A 34 2.76 -6.89 -22.31
N LEU A 35 3.02 -7.86 -21.43
CA LEU A 35 3.51 -7.59 -20.07
C LEU A 35 5.04 -7.55 -19.98
N ALA A 36 5.79 -7.78 -21.07
CA ALA A 36 7.26 -7.74 -21.03
C ALA A 36 7.83 -6.39 -20.55
N GLU A 37 7.06 -5.30 -20.65
CA GLU A 37 7.45 -3.99 -20.10
C GLU A 37 7.34 -3.89 -18.57
N PHE A 38 6.56 -4.74 -17.92
CA PHE A 38 6.38 -4.75 -16.47
C PHE A 38 6.92 -6.06 -15.93
N ALA A 39 8.06 -6.03 -15.22
CA ALA A 39 8.60 -7.25 -14.63
C ALA A 39 7.50 -7.90 -13.75
N PRO A 40 7.04 -9.12 -14.06
CA PRO A 40 5.89 -9.72 -13.37
C PRO A 40 6.05 -9.78 -11.85
N GLU A 41 7.29 -9.95 -11.39
CA GLU A 41 7.66 -9.95 -9.98
C GLU A 41 7.46 -8.57 -9.32
N ASP A 42 7.75 -7.46 -10.03
CA ASP A 42 7.49 -6.09 -9.56
C ASP A 42 5.98 -5.90 -9.33
N LEU A 43 5.17 -6.31 -10.31
CA LEU A 43 3.71 -6.17 -10.25
C LEU A 43 3.09 -7.02 -9.13
N MET A 44 3.54 -8.26 -8.97
CA MET A 44 3.04 -9.12 -7.90
C MET A 44 3.38 -8.53 -6.52
N PHE A 45 4.63 -8.13 -6.30
CA PHE A 45 5.04 -7.54 -5.03
C PHE A 45 4.28 -6.25 -4.70
N LEU A 46 4.19 -5.34 -5.68
CA LEU A 46 3.48 -4.08 -5.50
C LEU A 46 1.99 -4.31 -5.26
N SER A 47 1.38 -5.28 -5.95
CA SER A 47 -0.02 -5.65 -5.69
C SER A 47 -0.24 -6.17 -4.27
N ASP A 48 0.64 -7.05 -3.76
CA ASP A 48 0.54 -7.58 -2.39
C ASP A 48 0.70 -6.46 -1.34
N THR A 49 1.60 -5.51 -1.63
CA THR A 49 1.79 -4.34 -0.77
C THR A 49 0.57 -3.42 -0.80
N LEU A 50 -0.04 -3.19 -1.96
CA LEU A 50 -1.18 -2.29 -2.10
C LEU A 50 -2.48 -2.89 -1.53
N VAL A 51 -2.67 -4.21 -1.55
CA VAL A 51 -3.80 -4.88 -0.90
C VAL A 51 -3.87 -4.55 0.60
N SER A 52 -2.72 -4.35 1.25
CA SER A 52 -2.68 -3.98 2.67
C SER A 52 -3.36 -2.65 2.99
N PHE A 53 -3.53 -1.76 2.01
CA PHE A 53 -4.28 -0.51 2.17
C PHE A 53 -5.78 -0.74 2.34
N GLU A 54 -6.34 -1.81 1.79
CA GLU A 54 -7.76 -2.13 1.97
C GLU A 54 -8.09 -2.37 3.44
N PHE A 55 -7.38 -3.30 4.08
CA PHE A 55 -7.51 -3.58 5.50
C PHE A 55 -7.24 -2.34 6.36
N MET A 56 -6.23 -1.54 6.00
CA MET A 56 -5.95 -0.29 6.70
C MET A 56 -7.14 0.69 6.63
N GLY A 57 -7.78 0.80 5.46
CA GLY A 57 -8.97 1.62 5.26
C GLY A 57 -10.18 1.11 6.04
N GLU A 58 -10.40 -0.21 6.08
CA GLU A 58 -11.46 -0.84 6.90
C GLU A 58 -11.25 -0.57 8.40
N TYR A 59 -10.03 -0.73 8.89
CA TYR A 59 -9.72 -0.42 10.29
C TYR A 59 -9.85 1.06 10.60
N LEU A 60 -9.50 1.93 9.66
CA LEU A 60 -9.71 3.36 9.80
C LEU A 60 -11.20 3.70 9.87
N ALA A 61 -12.02 3.11 9.00
CA ALA A 61 -13.47 3.29 9.01
C ALA A 61 -14.11 2.79 10.32
N ALA A 62 -13.57 1.71 10.89
CA ALA A 62 -13.99 1.17 12.19
C ALA A 62 -13.44 1.95 13.40
N GLY A 63 -12.61 2.98 13.19
CA GLY A 63 -11.99 3.76 14.28
C GLY A 63 -10.90 2.99 15.04
N ASN A 64 -10.35 1.92 14.48
CA ASN A 64 -9.29 1.12 15.10
C ASN A 64 -7.90 1.70 14.81
N THR A 65 -7.58 2.78 15.50
CA THR A 65 -6.33 3.54 15.34
C THR A 65 -5.08 2.68 15.55
N ALA A 66 -5.10 1.73 16.48
CA ALA A 66 -3.97 0.83 16.74
C ALA A 66 -3.65 -0.06 15.54
N LYS A 67 -4.69 -0.60 14.88
CA LYS A 67 -4.51 -1.39 13.65
C LYS A 67 -4.02 -0.54 12.49
N VAL A 68 -4.54 0.69 12.33
CA VAL A 68 -4.06 1.62 11.29
C VAL A 68 -2.56 1.89 11.43
N ILE A 69 -2.08 2.14 12.65
CA ILE A 69 -0.65 2.33 12.94
C ILE A 69 0.18 1.10 12.56
N ASN A 70 -0.28 -0.10 12.94
CA ASN A 70 0.42 -1.35 12.60
C ASN A 70 0.52 -1.55 11.08
N TYR A 71 -0.54 -1.21 10.32
CA TYR A 71 -0.51 -1.28 8.86
C TYR A 71 0.42 -0.24 8.25
N CYS A 72 0.51 0.98 8.79
CA CYS A 72 1.52 1.95 8.36
C CYS A 72 2.94 1.37 8.43
N ASP A 73 3.28 0.73 9.56
CA ASP A 73 4.59 0.10 9.74
C ASP A 73 4.81 -1.08 8.79
N SER A 74 3.81 -1.96 8.65
CA SER A 74 3.90 -3.14 7.79
C SER A 74 4.08 -2.75 6.32
N ILE A 75 3.30 -1.79 5.82
CA ILE A 75 3.39 -1.33 4.42
C ILE A 75 4.74 -0.64 4.20
N ALA A 76 5.16 0.24 5.12
CA ALA A 76 6.45 0.92 5.01
C ALA A 76 7.61 -0.09 4.99
N GLN A 77 7.53 -1.17 5.77
CA GLN A 77 8.53 -2.23 5.76
C GLN A 77 8.55 -2.99 4.44
N SER A 78 7.38 -3.33 3.86
CA SER A 78 7.31 -3.96 2.53
C SER A 78 7.96 -3.08 1.46
N LEU A 79 7.65 -1.78 1.44
CA LEU A 79 8.25 -0.83 0.49
C LEU A 79 9.77 -0.72 0.65
N LYS A 80 10.28 -0.70 1.88
CA LYS A 80 11.73 -0.72 2.14
C LYS A 80 12.38 -2.01 1.64
N THR A 81 11.75 -3.16 1.87
CA THR A 81 12.23 -4.44 1.37
C THR A 81 12.32 -4.41 -0.15
N TYR A 82 11.30 -3.89 -0.84
CA TYR A 82 11.32 -3.75 -2.30
C TYR A 82 12.49 -2.88 -2.78
N MET A 83 12.69 -1.72 -2.17
CA MET A 83 13.79 -0.82 -2.54
C MET A 83 15.17 -1.43 -2.37
N GLY A 84 15.33 -2.41 -1.47
CA GLY A 84 16.59 -3.10 -1.21
C GLY A 84 16.87 -4.32 -2.09
N GLN A 85 15.93 -4.73 -2.96
CA GLN A 85 16.06 -5.93 -3.77
C GLN A 85 16.60 -5.60 -5.18
N PRO A 86 17.76 -6.16 -5.57
CA PRO A 86 18.41 -5.85 -6.85
C PRO A 86 17.71 -6.47 -8.07
N ALA A 87 16.72 -7.35 -7.87
CA ALA A 87 15.99 -8.04 -8.94
C ALA A 87 14.91 -7.18 -9.61
N PHE A 88 14.57 -6.03 -9.02
CA PHE A 88 13.48 -5.17 -9.50
C PHE A 88 14.01 -4.14 -10.51
N LEU A 89 13.57 -4.28 -11.77
CA LEU A 89 14.12 -3.57 -12.94
C LEU A 89 13.71 -2.10 -13.00
N ARG A 90 12.53 -1.77 -12.47
CA ARG A 90 12.02 -0.41 -12.35
C ARG A 90 11.82 -0.13 -10.87
N SER A 91 12.88 0.31 -10.19
CA SER A 91 12.79 0.80 -8.81
C SER A 91 12.48 2.30 -8.84
N PRO A 92 11.21 2.75 -8.70
CA PRO A 92 10.89 4.16 -8.58
C PRO A 92 11.22 4.63 -7.15
N ALA A 93 12.47 4.47 -6.72
CA ALA A 93 12.92 4.64 -5.34
C ALA A 93 12.46 5.98 -4.72
N VAL A 94 12.41 7.04 -5.52
CA VAL A 94 11.91 8.37 -5.10
C VAL A 94 10.43 8.34 -4.73
N ASN A 95 9.58 7.68 -5.53
CA ASN A 95 8.14 7.58 -5.27
C ASN A 95 7.84 6.67 -4.08
N LEU A 96 8.61 5.58 -3.94
CA LEU A 96 8.46 4.65 -2.81
C LEU A 96 8.92 5.29 -1.49
N GLN A 97 10.00 6.08 -1.53
CA GLN A 97 10.47 6.82 -0.36
C GLN A 97 9.45 7.88 0.08
N ALA A 98 8.80 8.57 -0.87
CA ALA A 98 7.71 9.49 -0.57
C ALA A 98 6.52 8.77 0.10
N ALA A 99 6.11 7.62 -0.43
CA ALA A 99 5.05 6.80 0.17
C ALA A 99 5.39 6.37 1.61
N ILE A 100 6.63 5.93 1.86
CA ILE A 100 7.12 5.60 3.20
C ILE A 100 7.02 6.81 4.14
N SER A 101 7.44 7.99 3.69
CA SER A 101 7.37 9.23 4.47
C SER A 101 5.92 9.61 4.82
N HIS A 102 4.98 9.42 3.88
CA HIS A 102 3.56 9.66 4.15
C HIS A 102 2.98 8.68 5.18
N LEU A 103 3.37 7.40 5.14
CA LEU A 103 2.95 6.40 6.13
C LEU A 103 3.48 6.73 7.53
N VAL A 104 4.73 7.20 7.63
CA VAL A 104 5.33 7.65 8.90
C VAL A 104 4.59 8.87 9.46
N ALA A 105 4.27 9.86 8.63
CA ALA A 105 3.52 11.03 9.03
C ALA A 105 2.11 10.65 9.53
N LEU A 106 1.42 9.78 8.78
CA LEU A 106 0.08 9.30 9.13
C LEU A 106 0.08 8.53 10.46
N LYS A 107 1.07 7.65 10.67
CA LYS A 107 1.29 6.97 11.96
C LYS A 107 1.47 7.98 13.09
N SER A 108 2.26 9.03 12.91
CA SER A 108 2.46 10.06 13.94
C SER A 108 1.16 10.78 14.30
N THR A 109 0.34 11.12 13.30
CA THR A 109 -0.99 11.73 13.51
C THR A 109 -1.90 10.84 14.37
N PHE A 110 -1.97 9.55 14.04
CA PHE A 110 -2.81 8.60 14.77
C PHE A 110 -2.23 8.19 16.14
N GLY A 111 -0.90 8.17 16.27
CA GLY A 111 -0.22 7.94 17.55
C GLY A 111 -0.51 9.04 18.57
N GLY A 112 -0.53 10.30 18.13
CA GLY A 112 -0.91 11.43 18.98
C GLY A 112 -2.33 11.33 19.54
N GLN A 113 -3.26 10.72 18.80
CA GLN A 113 -4.66 10.51 19.21
C GLN A 113 -4.83 9.39 20.25
N LEU A 114 -3.91 8.43 20.34
CA LEU A 114 -3.94 7.37 21.36
C LEU A 114 -3.41 7.86 22.73
N SER A 115 -2.62 8.94 22.73
CA SER A 115 -2.01 9.55 23.92
C SER A 115 -2.83 10.70 24.53
N SER A 116 -3.99 11.03 23.95
CA SER A 116 -4.92 12.08 24.37
C SER A 116 -6.24 11.49 24.86
#